data_AF-A0A832VUD1-F1
#
_entry.id   AF-A0A832VUD1-F1
#
_cell.length_a   1.000
_cell.length_b   1.000
_cell.length_c   1.000
_cell.angle_alpha   90.00
_cell.angle_beta   90.00
_cell.angle_gamma   90.00
#
_symmetry.space_group_name_H-M   'P 1'
#
loop_
_entity.id
_entity.type
_entity.pdbx_description
1 polymer ?
#
loop_
_entity_poly.entity_id
_entity_poly.type
_entity_poly.pdbx_seq_one_letter_code
_entity_poly.pdbx_strand_id
1 'polypeptide(L)'
;MAYSLNDLLDDVLAGYRLTEEEAVSLLSARGRDVWKIAAAADELRERKVGDIVTYVRNQNIHVTNICKNRCGFCGFGRGADDPGAFRDDLDTVREKARIARERNVTEICILSGVHPDYTLDSYIDLIRCVREEAP
;
A
#
# COMPACT_ATOMS: atom_id res chain seq x y z
N MET A 1 26.48 8.39 19.74
CA MET A 1 26.19 8.73 21.15
C MET A 1 24.85 8.12 21.49
N ALA A 2 24.69 7.47 22.65
CA ALA A 2 23.42 6.87 23.02
C ALA A 2 22.48 7.98 23.50
N TYR A 3 21.54 8.40 22.65
CA TYR A 3 20.47 9.30 23.06
C TYR A 3 19.64 8.63 24.16
N SER A 4 19.28 9.39 25.19
CA SER A 4 18.25 8.95 26.13
C SER A 4 16.96 8.80 25.35
N LEU A 5 16.31 7.64 25.45
CA LEU A 5 15.05 7.37 24.74
C LEU A 5 14.00 8.43 25.10
N ASN A 6 13.91 8.83 26.37
CA ASN A 6 12.91 9.80 26.79
C ASN A 6 13.18 11.17 26.17
N ASP A 7 14.42 11.65 26.22
CA ASP A 7 14.81 12.95 25.66
C ASP A 7 14.52 12.99 24.15
N LEU A 8 14.83 11.90 23.44
CA LEU A 8 14.53 11.79 22.01
C LEU A 8 13.02 11.81 21.73
N LEU A 9 12.20 11.14 22.55
CA LEU A 9 10.75 11.16 22.39
C LEU A 9 10.17 12.54 22.70
N ASP A 10 10.68 13.23 23.73
CA ASP A 10 10.27 14.59 24.09
C ASP A 10 10.59 15.58 22.97
N ASP A 11 11.78 15.49 22.37
CA ASP A 11 12.17 16.32 21.23
C ASP A 11 11.26 16.09 20.02
N VAL A 12 10.96 14.83 19.69
CA VAL A 12 10.04 14.50 18.59
C VAL A 12 8.63 15.02 18.88
N LEU A 13 8.15 14.91 20.11
CA LEU A 13 6.86 15.47 20.53
C LEU A 13 6.86 17.00 20.46
N ALA A 14 8.02 17.65 20.59
CA ALA A 14 8.19 19.09 20.37
C ALA A 14 8.31 19.48 18.88
N GLY A 15 8.28 18.51 17.95
CA GLY A 15 8.32 18.73 16.51
C GLY A 15 9.70 18.55 15.88
N TYR A 16 10.68 18.04 16.62
CA TYR A 16 11.99 17.69 16.06
C TYR A 16 11.87 16.57 15.02
N ARG A 17 12.65 16.70 13.93
CA ARG A 17 12.74 15.68 12.89
C ARG A 17 13.94 14.77 13.18
N LEU A 18 13.66 13.51 13.47
CA LEU A 18 14.66 12.47 13.66
C LEU A 18 15.68 12.41 12.52
N THR A 19 16.93 12.23 12.89
CA THR A 19 18.01 11.74 12.02
C THR A 19 17.88 10.23 11.79
N GLU A 20 18.62 9.70 10.81
CA GLU A 20 18.66 8.26 10.54
C GLU A 20 19.19 7.47 11.75
N GLU A 21 20.26 7.93 12.40
CA GLU A 21 20.86 7.26 13.56
C GLU A 21 19.88 7.17 14.73
N GLU A 22 19.13 8.24 15.00
CA GLU A 22 18.10 8.26 16.04
C GLU A 22 16.94 7.34 15.69
N ALA A 23 16.48 7.32 14.43
CA ALA A 23 15.44 6.40 13.99
C ALA A 23 15.86 4.92 14.16
N VAL A 24 17.11 4.59 13.82
CA VAL A 24 17.69 3.25 14.06
C VAL A 24 17.72 2.91 15.55
N SER A 25 18.01 3.90 16.42
CA SER A 25 17.97 3.69 17.87
C SER A 25 16.57 3.32 18.36
N LEU A 26 15.51 3.96 17.84
CA LEU A 26 14.12 3.63 18.16
C LEU A 26 13.75 2.21 17.68
N LEU A 27 14.14 1.83 16.46
CA LEU A 27 13.93 0.47 15.92
C LEU A 27 14.66 -0.62 16.72
N SER A 28 15.71 -0.24 17.45
CA SER A 28 16.48 -1.13 18.32
C SER A 28 15.88 -1.28 19.72
N ALA A 29 14.83 -0.53 20.07
CA ALA A 29 14.18 -0.62 21.37
C ALA A 29 13.55 -2.01 21.62
N ARG A 30 13.54 -2.44 22.87
CA ARG A 30 13.03 -3.76 23.29
C ARG A 30 12.22 -3.64 24.58
N GLY A 31 11.39 -4.65 24.85
CA GLY A 31 10.65 -4.75 26.10
C GLY A 31 9.76 -3.54 26.35
N ARG A 32 9.86 -2.94 27.54
CA ARG A 32 8.97 -1.83 27.95
C ARG A 32 9.18 -0.53 27.18
N ASP A 33 10.35 -0.34 26.58
CA ASP A 33 10.66 0.86 25.82
C ASP A 33 9.82 0.96 24.53
N VAL A 34 9.38 -0.16 23.97
CA VAL A 34 8.46 -0.18 22.82
C VAL A 34 7.13 0.52 23.14
N TRP A 35 6.64 0.38 24.37
CA TRP A 35 5.39 1.03 24.80
C TRP A 35 5.54 2.55 24.93
N LYS A 36 6.72 3.05 25.32
CA LYS A 36 6.99 4.48 25.34
C LYS A 36 6.96 5.07 23.93
N ILE A 37 7.58 4.37 22.98
CA ILE A 37 7.56 4.76 21.56
C ILE A 37 6.14 4.74 21.02
N ALA A 38 5.36 3.68 21.31
CA ALA A 38 3.97 3.59 20.88
C ALA A 38 3.10 4.71 21.47
N ALA A 39 3.29 5.07 22.74
CA ALA A 39 2.57 6.17 23.37
C ALA A 39 2.89 7.53 22.73
N ALA A 40 4.17 7.83 22.50
CA ALA A 40 4.58 9.06 21.82
C ALA A 40 4.06 9.10 20.37
N ALA A 41 4.08 7.97 19.65
CA ALA A 41 3.51 7.88 18.31
C ALA A 41 1.99 8.08 18.29
N ASP A 42 1.28 7.56 19.29
CA ASP A 42 -0.16 7.74 19.42
C ASP A 42 -0.53 9.20 19.73
N GLU A 43 0.23 9.86 20.60
CA GLU A 43 0.06 11.29 20.89
C GLU A 43 0.32 12.16 19.65
N LEU A 44 1.35 11.86 18.86
CA LEU A 44 1.60 12.54 17.59
C LEU A 44 0.47 12.29 16.58
N ARG A 45 -0.05 11.08 16.51
CA ARG A 45 -1.21 10.73 15.68
C ARG A 45 -2.42 11.55 16.11
N GLU A 46 -2.75 11.57 17.40
CA GLU A 46 -3.89 12.31 17.95
C GLU A 46 -3.77 13.81 17.65
N ARG A 47 -2.61 14.43 17.91
CA ARG A 47 -2.36 15.84 17.58
C ARG A 47 -2.52 16.16 16.09
N LYS A 48 -2.20 15.21 15.21
CA LYS A 48 -2.18 15.42 13.76
C LYS A 48 -3.50 15.11 13.06
N VAL A 49 -4.20 14.07 13.49
CA VAL A 49 -5.41 13.56 12.80
C VAL A 49 -6.61 13.32 13.73
N GLY A 50 -6.45 13.52 15.04
CA GLY A 50 -7.50 13.29 16.04
C GLY A 50 -7.88 11.81 16.20
N ASP A 51 -9.07 11.58 16.76
CA ASP A 51 -9.58 10.24 17.11
C ASP A 51 -10.47 9.60 16.05
N ILE A 52 -10.77 10.31 14.98
CA ILE A 52 -11.63 9.77 13.92
C ILE A 52 -10.83 8.73 13.14
N VAL A 53 -11.20 7.46 13.32
CA VAL A 53 -10.68 6.36 12.50
C VAL A 53 -11.50 6.28 11.21
N THR A 54 -10.85 6.58 10.09
CA THR A 54 -11.45 6.49 8.74
C THR A 54 -11.15 5.16 8.08
N TYR A 55 -12.01 4.72 7.17
CA TYR A 55 -11.77 3.55 6.33
C TYR A 55 -12.19 3.81 4.87
N VAL A 56 -11.62 3.04 3.95
CA VAL A 56 -12.00 3.03 2.53
C VAL A 56 -12.59 1.67 2.19
N ARG A 57 -13.77 1.66 1.58
CA ARG A 57 -14.35 0.43 1.03
C ARG A 57 -13.75 0.22 -0.36
N ASN A 58 -12.58 -0.40 -0.41
CA ASN A 58 -11.80 -0.61 -1.63
C ASN A 58 -12.08 -1.99 -2.26
N GLN A 59 -11.98 -2.08 -3.59
CA GLN A 59 -11.76 -3.37 -4.26
C GLN A 59 -10.55 -3.34 -5.20
N ASN A 60 -9.66 -4.30 -4.97
CA ASN A 60 -8.53 -4.59 -5.85
C ASN A 60 -8.99 -5.36 -7.09
N ILE A 61 -8.61 -4.89 -8.27
CA ILE A 61 -8.74 -5.60 -9.55
C ILE A 61 -7.33 -6.00 -10.00
N HIS A 62 -7.01 -7.28 -9.82
CA HIS A 62 -5.77 -7.84 -10.32
C HIS A 62 -5.94 -8.19 -11.81
N VAL A 63 -5.21 -7.51 -12.70
CA VAL A 63 -5.34 -7.67 -14.16
C VAL A 63 -4.35 -8.67 -14.73
N THR A 64 -3.17 -8.81 -14.13
CA THR A 64 -2.21 -9.86 -14.48
C THR A 64 -1.21 -10.05 -13.34
N ASN A 65 -0.75 -11.27 -13.14
CA ASN A 65 0.38 -11.60 -12.29
C ASN A 65 1.65 -11.95 -13.07
N ILE A 66 1.70 -11.63 -14.38
CA ILE A 66 2.89 -11.79 -15.22
C ILE A 66 3.78 -10.57 -15.04
N CYS A 67 5.05 -10.76 -14.68
CA CYS A 67 5.94 -9.66 -14.33
C CYS A 67 7.40 -9.93 -14.68
N LYS A 68 8.02 -9.00 -15.41
CA LYS A 68 9.43 -9.09 -15.78
C LYS A 68 10.41 -8.98 -14.60
N ASN A 69 9.98 -8.41 -13.47
CA ASN A 69 10.88 -8.13 -12.33
C ASN A 69 11.13 -9.34 -11.43
N ARG A 70 10.18 -10.29 -11.36
CA ARG A 70 10.30 -11.56 -10.60
C ARG A 70 10.87 -11.41 -9.17
N CYS A 71 10.40 -10.43 -8.40
CA CYS A 71 10.87 -10.18 -7.03
C CYS A 71 10.62 -11.40 -6.11
N GLY A 72 11.63 -11.82 -5.33
CA GLY A 72 11.58 -13.07 -4.53
C GLY A 72 10.54 -13.13 -3.42
N PHE A 73 9.96 -12.00 -3.03
CA PHE A 73 8.88 -11.91 -2.03
C PHE A 73 7.50 -11.70 -2.66
N CYS A 74 7.40 -11.54 -3.98
CA CYS A 74 6.20 -11.08 -4.67
C CYS A 74 5.41 -12.23 -5.30
N GLY A 75 4.10 -12.29 -5.00
CA GLY A 75 3.19 -13.27 -5.62
C GLY A 75 2.93 -13.05 -7.12
N PHE A 76 3.28 -11.88 -7.68
CA PHE A 76 3.09 -11.53 -9.09
C PHE A 76 4.34 -11.80 -9.94
N GLY A 77 5.35 -12.50 -9.43
CA GLY A 77 6.60 -12.75 -10.15
C GLY A 77 6.54 -13.85 -11.23
N ARG A 78 5.39 -14.07 -11.89
CA ARG A 78 5.20 -15.17 -12.84
C ARG A 78 5.69 -14.83 -14.24
N GLY A 79 6.29 -15.80 -14.92
CA GLY A 79 6.41 -15.83 -16.37
C GLY A 79 5.09 -16.21 -17.04
N ALA A 80 4.93 -15.94 -18.34
CA ALA A 80 3.69 -16.23 -19.06
C ALA A 80 3.32 -17.72 -19.05
N ASP A 81 4.32 -18.60 -19.04
CA ASP A 81 4.15 -20.06 -19.03
C ASP A 81 4.20 -20.67 -17.61
N ASP A 82 4.39 -19.84 -16.56
CA ASP A 82 4.43 -20.36 -15.20
C ASP A 82 3.03 -20.84 -14.76
N PRO A 83 2.92 -21.94 -14.01
CA PRO A 83 1.64 -22.39 -13.47
C PRO A 83 0.95 -21.29 -12.64
N GLY A 84 -0.33 -21.04 -12.95
CA GLY A 84 -1.12 -19.99 -12.30
C GLY A 84 -0.82 -18.57 -12.79
N ALA A 85 -0.07 -18.42 -13.89
CA ALA A 85 -0.01 -17.17 -14.63
C ALA A 85 -1.41 -16.83 -15.19
N PHE A 86 -1.80 -15.56 -15.11
CA PHE A 86 -3.03 -15.06 -15.70
C PHE A 86 -2.82 -13.66 -16.29
N ARG A 87 -3.63 -13.37 -17.30
CA ARG A 87 -3.78 -12.04 -17.90
C ARG A 87 -5.25 -11.88 -18.27
N ASP A 88 -5.94 -11.01 -17.55
CA ASP A 88 -7.32 -10.67 -17.85
C ASP A 88 -7.40 -9.89 -19.16
N ASP A 89 -8.46 -10.16 -19.93
CA ASP A 89 -8.89 -9.29 -21.01
C ASP A 89 -9.80 -8.16 -20.48
N LEU A 90 -10.15 -7.21 -21.34
CA LEU A 90 -10.96 -6.06 -20.96
C LEU A 90 -12.37 -6.45 -20.51
N ASP A 91 -12.94 -7.53 -21.04
CA ASP A 91 -14.27 -8.00 -20.64
C ASP A 91 -14.25 -8.57 -19.21
N THR A 92 -13.20 -9.31 -18.86
CA THR A 92 -12.97 -9.78 -17.48
C THR A 92 -12.76 -8.61 -16.52
N VAL A 93 -12.00 -7.60 -16.94
CA VAL A 93 -11.80 -6.37 -16.13
C VAL A 93 -13.10 -5.61 -15.94
N ARG A 94 -13.92 -5.49 -17.01
CA ARG A 94 -15.24 -4.88 -16.96
C ARG A 94 -16.15 -5.59 -15.97
N GLU A 95 -16.21 -6.92 -16.04
CA GLU A 95 -17.01 -7.71 -15.10
C GLU A 95 -16.55 -7.52 -13.64
N LYS A 96 -15.23 -7.50 -13.40
CA LYS A 96 -14.68 -7.21 -12.06
C LYS A 96 -15.06 -5.81 -11.57
N ALA A 97 -15.06 -4.80 -12.44
CA ALA A 97 -15.48 -3.44 -12.13
C ALA A 97 -16.97 -3.35 -11.85
N ARG A 98 -17.80 -4.05 -12.63
CA ARG A 98 -19.25 -4.16 -12.41
C ARG A 98 -19.56 -4.74 -11.04
N ILE A 99 -18.91 -5.86 -10.67
CA ILE A 99 -19.06 -6.47 -9.35
C ILE A 99 -18.64 -5.50 -8.23
N ALA A 100 -17.54 -4.77 -8.42
CA ALA A 100 -17.09 -3.76 -7.45
C ALA A 100 -18.15 -2.65 -7.27
N ARG A 101 -18.73 -2.16 -8.37
CA ARG A 101 -19.83 -1.20 -8.35
C ARG A 101 -21.06 -1.73 -7.62
N GLU A 102 -21.48 -2.97 -7.90
CA GLU A 102 -22.61 -3.62 -7.22
C GLU A 102 -22.38 -3.77 -5.72
N ARG A 103 -21.12 -3.97 -5.35
CA ARG A 103 -20.68 -3.95 -3.96
C ARG A 103 -20.60 -2.54 -3.39
N ASN A 104 -20.97 -1.47 -4.09
CA ASN A 104 -20.94 -0.10 -3.58
C ASN A 104 -19.59 0.24 -2.91
N VAL A 105 -18.48 -0.14 -3.55
CA VAL A 105 -17.13 0.28 -3.12
C VAL A 105 -16.93 1.76 -3.40
N THR A 106 -16.10 2.43 -2.62
CA THR A 106 -15.76 3.85 -2.80
C THR A 106 -14.49 4.04 -3.62
N GLU A 107 -13.71 2.97 -3.81
CA GLU A 107 -12.45 3.00 -4.55
C GLU A 107 -12.21 1.66 -5.25
N ILE A 108 -11.69 1.73 -6.48
CA ILE A 108 -11.16 0.58 -7.21
C ILE A 108 -9.67 0.80 -7.41
N CYS A 109 -8.85 -0.15 -6.95
CA CYS A 109 -7.41 -0.14 -7.18
C CYS A 109 -7.05 -1.20 -8.22
N ILE A 110 -6.41 -0.77 -9.32
CA ILE A 110 -5.97 -1.66 -10.39
C ILE A 110 -4.55 -2.11 -10.05
N LEU A 111 -4.35 -3.43 -9.93
CA LEU A 111 -3.03 -4.02 -9.67
C LEU A 111 -2.61 -4.89 -10.84
N SER A 112 -1.38 -4.70 -11.27
CA SER A 112 -0.77 -5.42 -12.38
C SER A 112 0.65 -5.82 -12.01
N GLY A 113 1.08 -7.00 -12.48
CA GLY A 113 2.50 -7.24 -12.69
C GLY A 113 3.06 -6.25 -13.72
N VAL A 114 4.38 -6.07 -13.74
CA VAL A 114 5.04 -5.28 -14.79
C VAL A 114 5.13 -6.17 -16.04
N HIS A 115 3.99 -6.33 -16.72
CA HIS A 115 3.84 -7.20 -17.88
C HIS A 115 4.76 -6.70 -19.02
N PRO A 116 5.56 -7.58 -19.65
CA PRO A 116 6.53 -7.17 -20.67
C PRO A 116 5.90 -6.50 -21.89
N ASP A 117 4.71 -6.94 -22.28
CA ASP A 117 4.01 -6.43 -23.47
C ASP A 117 3.05 -5.25 -23.19
N TYR A 118 2.85 -4.85 -21.93
CA TYR A 118 1.95 -3.73 -21.63
C TYR A 118 2.61 -2.41 -21.97
N THR A 119 1.88 -1.57 -22.71
CA THR A 119 2.27 -0.20 -23.04
C THR A 119 1.47 0.79 -22.20
N LEU A 120 1.76 2.09 -22.36
CA LEU A 120 0.92 3.14 -21.78
C LEU A 120 -0.54 3.00 -22.21
N ASP A 121 -0.78 2.70 -23.49
CA ASP A 121 -2.14 2.55 -24.04
C ASP A 121 -2.88 1.39 -23.37
N SER A 122 -2.19 0.28 -23.07
CA SER A 122 -2.79 -0.84 -22.32
C SER A 122 -3.34 -0.38 -20.96
N TYR A 123 -2.62 0.47 -20.23
CA TYR A 123 -3.09 1.01 -18.95
C TYR A 123 -4.19 2.05 -19.12
N ILE A 124 -4.13 2.88 -20.16
CA ILE A 124 -5.21 3.83 -20.48
C ILE A 124 -6.51 3.08 -20.75
N ASP A 125 -6.47 2.00 -21.54
CA ASP A 125 -7.64 1.19 -21.85
C ASP A 125 -8.22 0.51 -20.60
N LEU A 126 -7.37 -0.01 -19.71
CA LEU A 126 -7.79 -0.57 -18.42
C LEU A 126 -8.50 0.48 -17.54
N ILE A 127 -7.90 1.67 -17.40
CA ILE A 127 -8.47 2.75 -16.59
C ILE A 127 -9.79 3.24 -17.19
N ARG A 128 -9.85 3.39 -18.52
CA ARG A 128 -11.06 3.79 -19.24
C ARG A 128 -12.18 2.76 -19.06
N CYS A 129 -11.87 1.47 -19.22
CA CYS A 129 -12.81 0.37 -19.01
C CYS A 129 -13.42 0.42 -17.60
N VAL A 130 -12.59 0.56 -16.56
CA VAL A 130 -13.06 0.66 -15.17
C VAL A 130 -13.92 1.91 -14.96
N ARG A 131 -13.52 3.07 -15.52
CA ARG A 131 -14.24 4.34 -15.37
C ARG A 131 -15.61 4.35 -16.06
N GLU A 132 -15.73 3.67 -17.19
CA GLU A 132 -17.00 3.52 -17.93
C GLU A 132 -17.97 2.62 -17.17
N GLU A 133 -17.49 1.52 -16.58
CA GLU A 133 -18.33 0.55 -15.87
C GLU A 133 -18.70 0.98 -14.45
N ALA A 134 -17.76 1.63 -13.76
CA ALA A 134 -17.90 2.10 -12.37
C ALA A 134 -17.59 3.60 -12.27
N PRO A 135 -18.53 4.48 -12.66
CA PRO A 135 -18.29 5.90 -12.78
C PRO A 135 -18.26 6.71 -11.48
#